data_AF-A0A3C0G6P5-F1
#
_entry.id   AF-A0A3C0G6P5-F1
#
_cell.length_a   1.000
_cell.length_b   1.000
_cell.length_c   1.000
_cell.angle_alpha   90.00
_cell.angle_beta   90.00
_cell.angle_gamma   90.00
#
_symmetry.space_group_name_H-M   'P 1'
#
loop_
_entity.id
_entity.type
_entity.pdbx_description
1 polymer ?
#
loop_
_entity_poly.entity_id
_entity_poly.type
_entity_poly.pdbx_seq_one_letter_code
_entity_poly.pdbx_strand_id
1 'polypeptide(L)'
;MKFELTEDTLLLYAAKNYMNPQFSDIEDFNEDLKRFKYIKRLLNRYIENNDLAERLILNHLICVSNVFGIEAALNIFELKLEDKHWPVLKPFLLFLNYIKNNDYLNIKMDEKVIEKLRKI
;
A
#
# COMPACT_ATOMS: atom_id res chain seq x y z
N MET A 1 21.30 17.43 -1.86
CA MET A 1 20.86 16.57 -0.74
C MET A 1 19.79 15.64 -1.29
N LYS A 2 19.99 14.31 -1.28
CA LYS A 2 18.93 13.37 -1.64
C LYS A 2 17.81 13.52 -0.60
N PHE A 3 16.57 13.65 -1.03
CA PHE A 3 15.43 13.67 -0.12
C PHE A 3 15.29 12.28 0.47
N GLU A 4 15.49 12.14 1.78
CA GLU A 4 15.32 10.88 2.51
C GLU A 4 13.89 10.81 3.05
N LEU A 5 13.17 9.74 2.71
CA LEU A 5 11.83 9.50 3.24
C LEU A 5 11.95 8.87 4.63
N THR A 6 11.51 9.62 5.64
CA THR A 6 11.43 9.22 7.04
C THR A 6 10.05 9.55 7.59
N GLU A 7 9.78 9.18 8.84
CA GLU A 7 8.53 9.56 9.52
C GLU A 7 8.34 11.09 9.57
N ASP A 8 9.42 11.84 9.80
CA ASP A 8 9.38 13.31 9.87
C ASP A 8 9.16 13.96 8.50
N THR A 9 9.69 13.37 7.43
CA THR A 9 9.59 13.92 6.07
C THR A 9 8.40 13.38 5.28
N LEU A 10 7.69 12.37 5.80
CA LEU A 10 6.57 11.70 5.15
C LEU A 10 5.49 12.67 4.68
N LEU A 11 5.08 13.61 5.53
CA LEU A 11 3.98 14.52 5.21
C LEU A 11 4.33 15.39 3.99
N LEU A 12 5.54 15.94 3.99
CA LEU A 12 6.06 16.74 2.87
C LEU A 12 6.22 15.90 1.60
N TYR A 13 6.69 14.66 1.74
CA TYR A 13 6.81 13.73 0.61
C TYR A 13 5.46 13.39 0.00
N ALA A 14 4.48 13.03 0.84
CA ALA A 14 3.13 12.68 0.41
C ALA A 14 2.45 13.87 -0.27
N ALA A 15 2.54 15.07 0.32
CA ALA A 15 1.97 16.28 -0.26
C ALA A 15 2.56 16.61 -1.64
N LYS A 16 3.87 16.41 -1.84
CA LYS A 16 4.52 16.62 -3.16
C LYS A 16 4.07 15.65 -4.24
N ASN A 17 3.63 14.46 -3.86
CA ASN A 17 3.19 13.42 -4.79
C ASN A 17 1.66 13.30 -4.87
N TYR A 18 0.92 14.14 -4.14
CA TYR A 18 -0.54 14.09 -4.13
C TYR A 18 -1.10 14.81 -5.35
N MET A 19 -1.78 14.05 -6.21
CA MET A 19 -2.53 14.52 -7.36
C MET A 19 -3.96 13.98 -7.27
N ASN A 20 -4.84 14.76 -6.66
CA ASN A 20 -6.27 14.47 -6.75
C ASN A 20 -6.89 15.26 -7.92
N PRO A 21 -7.37 14.57 -8.99
CA PRO A 21 -8.00 15.24 -10.13
C PRO A 21 -9.34 15.91 -9.78
N GLN A 22 -9.96 15.54 -8.65
CA GLN A 22 -11.16 16.18 -8.10
C GLN A 22 -10.74 17.02 -6.89
N PHE A 23 -10.40 18.29 -7.13
CA PHE A 23 -10.27 19.37 -6.15
C PHE A 23 -9.94 18.94 -4.71
N SER A 24 -8.66 19.02 -4.32
CA SER A 24 -8.22 18.60 -2.99
C SER A 24 -8.32 19.71 -1.95
N ASP A 25 -9.08 19.50 -0.88
CA ASP A 25 -8.85 20.17 0.40
C ASP A 25 -7.86 19.38 1.27
N ILE A 26 -7.50 19.94 2.43
CA ILE A 26 -6.53 19.31 3.32
C ILE A 26 -7.13 18.11 4.07
N GLU A 27 -8.45 18.09 4.23
CA GLU A 27 -9.20 17.00 4.83
C GLU A 27 -9.10 15.73 3.98
N ASP A 28 -9.38 15.82 2.68
CA ASP A 28 -9.30 14.71 1.71
C ASP A 28 -7.90 14.11 1.67
N PHE A 29 -6.87 14.96 1.59
CA PHE A 29 -5.48 14.51 1.65
C PHE A 29 -5.19 13.69 2.91
N ASN A 30 -5.65 14.17 4.07
CA ASN A 30 -5.44 13.48 5.34
C ASN A 30 -6.21 12.16 5.42
N GLU A 31 -7.41 12.08 4.83
CA GLU A 31 -8.19 10.85 4.74
C GLU A 31 -7.50 9.81 3.87
N ASP A 32 -6.99 10.20 2.70
CA ASP A 32 -6.24 9.31 1.83
C ASP A 32 -4.93 8.84 2.48
N LEU A 33 -4.22 9.72 3.19
CA LEU A 33 -3.01 9.35 3.90
C LEU A 33 -3.29 8.34 5.04
N LYS A 34 -4.45 8.43 5.70
CA LYS A 34 -4.87 7.44 6.72
C LYS A 34 -5.07 6.04 6.14
N ARG A 35 -5.32 5.89 4.83
CA ARG A 35 -5.52 4.57 4.20
C ARG A 35 -4.28 3.69 4.30
N PHE A 36 -3.06 4.24 4.31
CA PHE A 36 -1.84 3.47 4.55
C PHE A 36 -1.85 2.77 5.91
N LYS A 37 -2.21 3.50 6.96
CA LYS A 37 -2.39 2.94 8.32
C LYS A 37 -3.50 1.89 8.33
N TYR A 38 -4.57 2.10 7.57
CA TYR A 38 -5.66 1.15 7.52
C TYR A 38 -5.27 -0.16 6.81
N ILE A 39 -4.55 -0.08 5.70
CA ILE A 39 -3.97 -1.26 5.02
C ILE A 39 -3.11 -2.04 6.01
N LYS A 40 -2.18 -1.39 6.74
CA LYS A 40 -1.38 -2.05 7.79
C LYS A 40 -2.25 -2.78 8.81
N ARG A 41 -3.35 -2.18 9.26
CA ARG A 41 -4.32 -2.82 10.18
C ARG A 41 -4.97 -4.06 9.58
N LEU A 42 -5.37 -4.01 8.30
CA LEU A 42 -5.97 -5.16 7.61
C LEU A 42 -4.97 -6.31 7.43
N LEU A 43 -3.72 -5.99 7.09
CA LEU A 43 -2.65 -6.99 6.98
C LEU A 43 -2.37 -7.65 8.34
N ASN A 44 -2.27 -6.87 9.43
CA ASN A 44 -2.12 -7.43 10.78
C ASN A 44 -3.30 -8.33 11.16
N ARG A 45 -4.54 -7.91 10.90
CA ARG A 45 -5.73 -8.74 11.19
C ARG A 45 -5.67 -10.08 10.48
N TYR A 46 -5.22 -10.10 9.22
CA TYR A 46 -5.04 -11.35 8.49
C TYR A 46 -3.93 -12.21 9.10
N ILE A 47 -2.78 -11.62 9.43
CA ILE A 47 -1.65 -12.34 10.04
C ILE A 47 -2.04 -12.96 11.39
N GLU A 48 -2.81 -12.24 12.20
CA GLU A 48 -3.21 -12.65 13.56
C GLU A 48 -4.38 -13.64 13.56
N ASN A 49 -5.38 -13.41 12.70
CA ASN A 49 -6.67 -14.12 12.79
C ASN A 49 -7.00 -14.96 11.54
N ASN A 50 -6.13 -14.95 10.52
CA ASN A 50 -6.35 -15.60 9.22
C ASN A 50 -7.65 -15.11 8.52
N ASP A 51 -8.07 -13.88 8.82
CA ASP A 51 -9.24 -13.18 8.25
C ASP A 51 -8.80 -12.13 7.21
N LEU A 52 -8.81 -12.54 5.94
CA LEU A 52 -8.42 -11.68 4.81
C LEU A 52 -9.64 -10.88 4.33
N ALA A 53 -9.49 -9.55 4.23
CA ALA A 53 -10.47 -8.70 3.55
C ALA A 53 -9.89 -8.20 2.21
N GLU A 54 -9.74 -9.12 1.27
CA GLU A 54 -9.07 -8.90 -0.01
C GLU A 54 -9.65 -7.72 -0.80
N ARG A 55 -10.97 -7.62 -0.92
CA ARG A 55 -11.62 -6.51 -1.65
C ARG A 55 -11.36 -5.15 -1.02
N LEU A 56 -11.32 -5.08 0.31
CA LEU A 56 -11.07 -3.85 1.03
C LEU A 56 -9.61 -3.41 0.92
N ILE A 57 -8.68 -4.37 1.01
CA ILE A 57 -7.25 -4.12 0.76
C ILE A 57 -7.04 -3.62 -0.67
N LEU A 58 -7.61 -4.30 -1.67
CA LEU A 58 -7.54 -3.86 -3.08
C LEU A 58 -8.05 -2.44 -3.26
N ASN A 59 -9.22 -2.13 -2.70
CA ASN A 59 -9.80 -0.80 -2.79
C ASN A 59 -8.87 0.27 -2.20
N HIS A 60 -8.32 0.05 -1.01
CA HIS A 60 -7.40 1.02 -0.41
C HIS A 60 -6.10 1.18 -1.22
N LEU A 61 -5.53 0.09 -1.74
CA LEU A 61 -4.35 0.15 -2.59
C LEU A 61 -4.58 0.95 -3.87
N ILE A 62 -5.74 0.75 -4.51
CA ILE A 62 -6.14 1.52 -5.70
C ILE A 62 -6.31 2.99 -5.34
N CYS A 63 -7.04 3.33 -4.26
CA CYS A 63 -7.23 4.71 -3.83
C CYS A 63 -5.89 5.43 -3.62
N VAL A 64 -4.99 4.87 -2.80
CA VAL A 64 -3.71 5.54 -2.50
C VAL A 64 -2.82 5.63 -3.74
N SER A 65 -2.84 4.63 -4.61
CA SER A 65 -2.02 4.66 -5.84
C SER A 65 -2.55 5.64 -6.87
N ASN A 66 -3.86 5.87 -6.91
CA ASN A 66 -4.47 6.86 -7.81
C ASN A 66 -4.14 8.29 -7.40
N VAL A 67 -4.17 8.59 -6.10
CA VAL A 67 -3.98 9.96 -5.61
C VAL A 67 -2.52 10.30 -5.28
N PHE A 68 -1.67 9.33 -4.90
CA PHE A 68 -0.25 9.57 -4.63
C PHE A 68 0.67 9.11 -5.78
N GLY A 69 0.15 8.35 -6.75
CA GLY A 69 0.96 7.62 -7.71
C GLY A 69 1.53 6.32 -7.13
N ILE A 70 1.80 5.36 -8.01
CA ILE A 70 2.27 4.02 -7.62
C ILE A 70 3.62 4.09 -6.90
N GLU A 71 4.58 4.85 -7.44
CA GLU A 71 5.93 4.94 -6.86
C GLU A 71 5.91 5.52 -5.44
N ALA A 72 5.19 6.64 -5.23
CA ALA A 72 5.11 7.23 -3.90
C ALA A 72 4.34 6.34 -2.92
N ALA A 73 3.28 5.66 -3.37
CA ALA A 73 2.57 4.70 -2.55
C ALA A 73 3.49 3.54 -2.09
N LEU A 74 4.30 2.98 -2.99
CA LEU A 74 5.28 1.94 -2.65
C LEU A 74 6.32 2.43 -1.64
N ASN A 75 6.90 3.61 -1.84
CA ASN A 75 7.86 4.20 -0.90
C ASN A 75 7.25 4.41 0.49
N ILE A 76 5.98 4.83 0.57
CA ILE A 76 5.27 4.96 1.85
C ILE A 76 5.01 3.58 2.48
N PHE A 77 4.71 2.54 1.70
CA PHE A 77 4.60 1.17 2.22
C PHE A 77 5.93 0.66 2.77
N GLU A 78 7.05 0.92 2.10
CA GLU A 78 8.39 0.59 2.57
C GLU A 78 8.74 1.27 3.89
N LEU A 79 8.30 2.52 4.08
CA LEU A 79 8.46 3.21 5.36
C LEU A 79 7.54 2.62 6.47
N LYS A 80 6.29 2.29 6.13
CA LYS A 80 5.23 1.99 7.13
C LYS A 80 5.10 0.52 7.51
N LEU A 81 5.47 -0.39 6.62
CA LEU A 81 5.27 -1.82 6.78
C LEU A 81 6.55 -2.52 7.22
N GLU A 82 6.38 -3.45 8.16
CA GLU A 82 7.42 -4.40 8.56
C GLU A 82 7.43 -5.63 7.62
N ASP A 83 8.55 -6.37 7.61
CA ASP A 83 8.79 -7.56 6.79
C ASP A 83 7.63 -8.58 6.80
N LYS A 84 6.99 -8.79 7.96
CA LYS A 84 5.86 -9.71 8.11
C LYS A 84 4.66 -9.40 7.21
N HIS A 85 4.49 -8.15 6.79
CA HIS A 85 3.35 -7.73 5.97
C HIS A 85 3.57 -8.00 4.49
N TRP A 86 4.81 -7.98 4.03
CA TRP A 86 5.13 -8.06 2.60
C TRP A 86 4.75 -9.38 1.92
N PRO A 87 4.86 -10.57 2.56
CA PRO A 87 4.32 -11.82 2.02
C PRO A 87 2.83 -11.73 1.65
N VAL A 88 2.07 -10.94 2.41
CA VAL A 88 0.62 -10.73 2.21
C VAL A 88 0.37 -9.63 1.18
N LEU A 89 1.12 -8.52 1.22
CA LEU A 89 0.91 -7.37 0.33
C LEU A 89 1.38 -7.63 -1.10
N LYS A 90 2.53 -8.28 -1.30
CA LYS A 90 3.17 -8.50 -2.61
C LYS A 90 2.22 -9.13 -3.65
N PRO A 91 1.40 -10.16 -3.33
CA PRO A 91 0.37 -10.68 -4.23
C PRO A 91 -0.61 -9.62 -4.74
N PHE A 92 -1.07 -8.70 -3.88
CA PHE A 92 -1.98 -7.63 -4.29
C PHE A 92 -1.31 -6.66 -5.27
N LEU A 93 -0.05 -6.29 -5.02
CA LEU A 93 0.70 -5.38 -5.89
C LEU A 93 0.94 -6.00 -7.27
N LEU A 94 1.24 -7.29 -7.34
CA LEU A 94 1.36 -8.02 -8.61
C LEU A 94 0.01 -8.15 -9.32
N PHE A 95 -1.06 -8.46 -8.58
CA PHE A 95 -2.42 -8.56 -9.12
C PHE A 95 -2.88 -7.24 -9.76
N LEU A 96 -2.53 -6.11 -9.16
CA LEU A 96 -2.82 -4.77 -9.68
C LEU A 96 -1.82 -4.31 -10.77
N ASN A 97 -0.79 -5.11 -11.07
CA ASN A 97 0.31 -4.75 -11.97
C ASN A 97 1.05 -3.46 -11.54
N TYR A 98 1.16 -3.23 -10.23
CA TYR A 98 1.89 -2.09 -9.65
C TYR A 98 3.38 -2.36 -9.47
N ILE A 99 3.76 -3.64 -9.45
CA ILE A 99 5.15 -4.10 -9.43
C ILE A 99 5.34 -5.21 -10.47
N LYS A 100 6.58 -5.46 -10.85
CA LYS A 100 6.96 -6.56 -11.75
C LYS A 100 7.31 -7.81 -10.96
N ASN A 101 7.31 -8.97 -11.64
CA ASN A 101 7.67 -10.25 -11.02
C ASN A 101 9.09 -10.30 -10.44
N ASN A 102 9.99 -9.44 -10.94
CA ASN A 102 11.37 -9.32 -10.46
C ASN A 102 11.55 -8.29 -9.33
N ASP A 103 10.48 -7.66 -8.87
CA ASP A 103 10.52 -6.80 -7.70
C ASP A 103 10.31 -7.64 -6.42
N TYR A 104 10.98 -7.23 -5.33
CA TYR A 104 10.91 -7.91 -4.03
C TYR A 104 11.19 -9.43 -4.10
N LEU A 105 12.14 -9.88 -4.93
CA LEU A 105 12.43 -11.31 -5.19
C LEU A 105 12.64 -12.15 -3.93
N ASN A 106 13.23 -11.56 -2.89
CA ASN A 106 13.53 -12.24 -1.63
C ASN A 106 12.29 -12.49 -0.74
N ILE A 107 11.13 -11.98 -1.14
CA ILE A 107 9.88 -12.10 -0.38
C ILE A 107 9.03 -13.22 -0.99
N LYS A 108 8.91 -14.33 -0.24
CA LYS A 108 7.98 -15.41 -0.55
C LYS A 108 6.54 -14.91 -0.35
N MET A 109 5.70 -15.09 -1.36
CA MET A 109 4.30 -14.70 -1.32
C MET A 109 3.45 -15.70 -0.52
N ASP A 110 2.42 -15.20 0.12
CA ASP A 110 1.41 -16.03 0.78
C ASP A 110 0.50 -16.72 -0.25
N GLU A 111 0.54 -18.05 -0.26
CA GLU A 111 -0.20 -18.89 -1.20
C GLU A 111 -1.72 -18.75 -1.04
N LYS A 112 -2.23 -18.60 0.19
CA LYS A 112 -3.67 -18.41 0.43
C LYS A 112 -4.16 -17.09 -0.16
N VAL A 113 -3.35 -16.04 -0.05
CA VAL A 113 -3.66 -14.73 -0.62
C VAL A 113 -3.70 -14.82 -2.15
N ILE A 114 -2.74 -15.50 -2.77
CA ILE A 114 -2.72 -15.74 -4.23
C ILE A 114 -3.99 -16.46 -4.68
N GLU A 115 -4.38 -17.53 -3.98
CA GLU A 115 -5.60 -18.29 -4.30
C GLU A 115 -6.87 -17.47 -4.16
N LYS A 116 -6.94 -16.58 -3.17
CA LYS A 116 -8.07 -15.67 -2.98
C LYS A 116 -8.16 -14.65 -4.11
N LEU A 117 -7.04 -14.04 -4.49
CA LEU A 117 -6.99 -13.06 -5.58
C LEU A 117 -7.35 -13.65 -6.94
N ARG A 118 -6.97 -14.91 -7.22
CA ARG A 118 -7.35 -15.62 -8.45
C ARG A 118 -8.86 -15.87 -8.61
N LYS A 119 -9.63 -15.73 -7.53
CA LYS A 119 -11.09 -15.96 -7.50
C LYS A 119 -11.90 -14.66 -7.61
N ILE A 120 -11.24 -13.51 -7.73
CA ILE A 120 -11.87 -12.21 -7.95
C ILE A 120 -12.05 -12.01 -9.45
#